data_AF-A0A5W0P1C1-F1
#
_entry.id   AF-A0A5W0P1C1-F1
#
_cell.length_a   1.000
_cell.length_b   1.000
_cell.length_c   1.000
_cell.angle_alpha   90.00
_cell.angle_beta   90.00
_cell.angle_gamma   90.00
#
_symmetry.space_group_name_H-M   'P 1'
#
loop_
_entity.id
_entity.type
_entity.pdbx_description
1 polymer ?
#
loop_
_entity_poly.entity_id
_entity_poly.type
_entity_poly.pdbx_seq_one_letter_code
_entity_poly.pdbx_strand_id
1 'polypeptide(L)'
;MINFTHEQKVAIDYPYSMVLTACPGSGKTAVIVEKIVRDLAGCKEYQGVIAISYTNKASDELKKRCLKATPNSKSSFFGTIDKFYLTEVIYQFIKQLWGGVDDLHVVKFNELNSSEQDRLSAFFNVESICEKIDEYDFKDVKELYAKGILILEFIPLLAFYILCNSLSCRRYITKKYTSIYIDEYQDAGFVQHLLFLLLFDLGIKAVAVGDVDQSIYLYAGKSSKYLTSLLDKKSGFTPFKITINHRSHSSIINYASRLLNEKSDLLITDEIRVYRKLVNGTQREIAK
;
A
#
# COMPACT_ATOMS: atom_id res chain seq x y z
N MET A 1 -19.56 -11.62 17.55
CA MET A 1 -18.09 -11.80 17.35
C MET A 1 -17.86 -12.40 16.00
N ILE A 2 -16.93 -11.86 15.21
CA ILE A 2 -16.50 -12.46 13.94
C ILE A 2 -15.76 -13.77 14.29
N ASN A 3 -16.13 -14.89 13.67
CA ASN A 3 -15.44 -16.16 13.88
C ASN A 3 -14.32 -16.30 12.84
N PHE A 4 -13.09 -16.05 13.25
CA PHE A 4 -11.91 -16.17 12.39
C PHE A 4 -11.52 -17.64 12.19
N THR A 5 -11.09 -17.97 10.97
CA THR A 5 -10.50 -19.27 10.63
C THR A 5 -9.18 -19.48 11.36
N HIS A 6 -8.66 -20.71 11.40
CA HIS A 6 -7.36 -20.98 11.99
C HIS A 6 -6.24 -20.17 11.30
N GLU A 7 -6.22 -20.15 9.96
CA GLU A 7 -5.27 -19.37 9.17
C GLU A 7 -5.30 -17.87 9.53
N GLN A 8 -6.51 -17.30 9.65
CA GLN A 8 -6.69 -15.90 10.03
C GLN A 8 -6.22 -15.64 11.47
N LYS A 9 -6.54 -16.51 12.43
CA LYS A 9 -6.12 -16.38 13.83
C LYS A 9 -4.61 -16.40 13.95
N VAL A 10 -3.94 -17.35 13.31
CA VAL A 10 -2.46 -17.44 13.33
C VAL A 10 -1.84 -16.16 12.78
N ALA A 11 -2.36 -15.61 11.68
CA ALA A 11 -1.87 -14.36 11.10
C ALA A 11 -2.13 -13.13 12.01
N ILE A 12 -3.29 -13.06 12.66
CA ILE A 12 -3.63 -12.01 13.64
C ILE A 12 -2.69 -12.10 14.85
N ASP A 13 -2.46 -13.31 15.35
CA ASP A 13 -1.67 -13.60 16.55
C ASP A 13 -0.17 -13.41 16.37
N TYR A 14 0.32 -13.40 15.14
CA TYR A 14 1.74 -13.26 14.87
C TYR A 14 2.29 -11.88 15.27
N PRO A 15 3.28 -11.77 16.17
CA PRO A 15 3.66 -10.46 16.72
C PRO A 15 4.61 -9.65 15.83
N TYR A 16 5.29 -10.29 14.85
CA TYR A 16 6.36 -9.68 14.05
C TYR A 16 5.93 -9.30 12.62
N SER A 17 6.88 -8.81 11.82
CA SER A 17 6.67 -8.45 10.42
C SER A 17 6.26 -9.65 9.57
N MET A 18 5.26 -9.45 8.72
CA MET A 18 4.66 -10.53 7.97
C MET A 18 4.13 -10.09 6.61
N VAL A 19 3.99 -11.05 5.72
CA VAL A 19 3.27 -10.92 4.46
C VAL A 19 2.09 -11.88 4.45
N LEU A 20 0.90 -11.36 4.17
CA LEU A 20 -0.32 -12.14 4.06
C LEU A 20 -0.77 -12.19 2.61
N THR A 21 -0.66 -13.37 2.01
CA THR A 21 -1.35 -13.67 0.76
C THR A 21 -2.75 -14.15 1.05
N ALA A 22 -3.70 -13.74 0.24
CA ALA A 22 -5.10 -13.98 0.55
C ALA A 22 -5.88 -14.19 -0.74
N CYS A 23 -6.71 -15.23 -0.82
CA CYS A 23 -7.61 -15.37 -1.96
C CYS A 23 -8.71 -14.28 -1.94
N PRO A 24 -9.42 -14.04 -3.06
CA PRO A 24 -10.51 -13.08 -3.09
C PRO A 24 -11.59 -13.42 -2.06
N GLY A 25 -12.10 -12.42 -1.33
CA GLY A 25 -13.20 -12.64 -0.38
C GLY A 25 -12.82 -13.39 0.91
N SER A 26 -11.54 -13.62 1.18
CA SER A 26 -11.05 -14.31 2.38
C SER A 26 -11.02 -13.47 3.67
N GLY A 27 -11.43 -12.21 3.61
CA GLY A 27 -11.44 -11.34 4.79
C GLY A 27 -10.09 -10.71 5.14
N LYS A 28 -9.21 -10.48 4.16
CA LYS A 28 -7.91 -9.78 4.33
C LYS A 28 -8.02 -8.51 5.19
N THR A 29 -8.97 -7.63 4.86
CA THR A 29 -9.22 -6.40 5.63
C THR A 29 -9.65 -6.67 7.08
N ALA A 30 -10.38 -7.75 7.35
CA ALA A 30 -10.78 -8.09 8.72
C ALA A 30 -9.56 -8.52 9.56
N VAL A 31 -8.64 -9.29 8.97
CA VAL A 31 -7.34 -9.63 9.60
C VAL A 31 -6.52 -8.38 9.90
N ILE A 32 -6.43 -7.44 8.94
CA ILE A 32 -5.71 -6.17 9.13
C ILE A 32 -6.32 -5.36 10.28
N VAL A 33 -7.65 -5.22 10.33
CA VAL A 33 -8.35 -4.48 11.40
C VAL A 33 -8.03 -5.06 12.77
N GLU A 34 -8.21 -6.36 12.97
CA GLU A 34 -7.96 -6.99 14.28
C GLU A 34 -6.49 -6.85 14.70
N LYS A 35 -5.57 -6.98 13.75
CA LYS A 35 -4.14 -6.82 14.00
C LYS A 35 -3.80 -5.39 14.42
N ILE A 36 -4.33 -4.38 13.71
CA ILE A 36 -4.18 -2.96 14.07
C ILE A 36 -4.73 -2.72 15.48
N VAL A 37 -5.94 -3.20 15.79
CA VAL A 37 -6.59 -3.01 17.09
C VAL A 37 -5.73 -3.59 18.21
N ARG A 38 -5.18 -4.79 18.02
CA ARG A 38 -4.28 -5.41 19.00
C ARG A 38 -2.99 -4.63 19.18
N ASP A 39 -2.39 -4.16 18.10
CA ASP A 39 -1.14 -3.42 18.14
C ASP A 39 -1.32 -2.02 18.76
N LEU A 40 -2.47 -1.39 18.55
CA LEU A 40 -2.86 -0.15 19.22
C LEU A 40 -3.01 -0.33 20.73
N ALA A 41 -3.43 -1.50 21.22
CA ALA A 41 -3.51 -1.75 22.65
C ALA A 41 -2.14 -1.66 23.35
N GLY A 42 -1.05 -2.02 22.65
CA GLY A 42 0.32 -1.92 23.14
C GLY A 42 0.99 -0.56 22.95
N CYS A 43 0.42 0.34 22.15
CA CYS A 43 0.99 1.67 21.88
C CYS A 43 0.91 2.60 23.11
N LYS A 44 1.89 3.49 23.28
CA LYS A 44 1.72 4.66 24.16
C LYS A 44 0.82 5.72 23.52
N GLU A 45 0.33 6.69 24.27
CA GLU A 45 -0.58 7.73 23.76
C GLU A 45 -0.01 8.55 22.59
N TYR A 46 1.30 8.83 22.61
CA TYR A 46 2.00 9.53 21.53
C TYR A 46 2.37 8.61 20.35
N GLN A 47 2.08 7.31 20.44
CA GLN A 47 2.38 6.33 19.41
C GLN A 47 1.12 5.94 18.63
N GLY A 48 1.31 5.36 17.46
CA GLY A 48 0.24 4.78 16.67
C GLY A 48 0.79 3.88 15.58
N VAL A 49 -0.07 3.62 14.60
CA VAL A 49 0.26 2.79 13.44
C VAL A 49 0.10 3.58 12.14
N ILE A 50 0.75 3.12 11.07
CA ILE A 50 0.54 3.60 9.71
C ILE A 50 -0.34 2.58 9.00
N ALA A 51 -1.54 2.96 8.59
CA ALA A 51 -2.46 2.08 7.87
C ALA A 51 -2.75 2.68 6.48
N ILE A 52 -2.24 2.00 5.45
CA ILE A 52 -2.28 2.46 4.07
C ILE A 52 -3.25 1.59 3.26
N SER A 53 -4.10 2.25 2.48
CA SER A 53 -4.94 1.60 1.48
C SER A 53 -4.88 2.36 0.16
N TYR A 54 -5.24 1.69 -0.94
CA TYR A 54 -5.09 2.28 -2.27
C TYR A 54 -6.05 3.46 -2.55
N THR A 55 -7.20 3.49 -1.89
CA THR A 55 -8.20 4.56 -2.07
C THR A 55 -8.54 5.26 -0.76
N ASN A 56 -8.96 6.52 -0.86
CA ASN A 56 -9.47 7.27 0.31
C ASN A 56 -10.65 6.54 0.97
N LYS A 57 -11.59 6.03 0.16
CA LYS A 57 -12.76 5.27 0.66
C LYS A 57 -12.35 4.02 1.44
N ALA A 58 -11.37 3.26 0.95
CA ALA A 58 -10.86 2.08 1.66
C ALA A 58 -10.17 2.48 2.98
N SER A 59 -9.40 3.58 2.97
CA SER A 59 -8.72 4.11 4.15
C SER A 59 -9.72 4.56 5.23
N ASP A 60 -10.79 5.26 4.82
CA ASP A 60 -11.85 5.73 5.72
C ASP A 60 -12.62 4.56 6.34
N GLU A 61 -12.92 3.53 5.54
CA GLU A 61 -13.57 2.31 6.02
C GLU A 61 -12.66 1.55 7.00
N LEU A 62 -11.36 1.43 6.70
CA LEU A 62 -10.38 0.81 7.58
C LEU A 62 -10.30 1.54 8.93
N LYS A 63 -10.20 2.87 8.90
CA LYS A 63 -10.22 3.73 10.09
C LYS A 63 -11.51 3.52 10.90
N LYS A 64 -12.67 3.56 10.23
CA LYS A 64 -13.99 3.39 10.89
C LYS A 64 -14.10 2.03 11.58
N ARG A 65 -13.61 0.96 10.95
CA ARG A 65 -13.62 -0.39 11.55
C ARG A 65 -12.71 -0.47 12.77
N CYS A 66 -11.50 0.09 12.70
CA CYS A 66 -10.61 0.15 13.85
C CYS A 66 -11.24 0.95 15.00
N LEU A 67 -11.81 2.12 14.72
CA LEU A 67 -12.43 2.98 15.75
C LEU A 67 -13.69 2.38 16.39
N LYS A 68 -14.37 1.44 15.71
CA LYS A 68 -15.46 0.67 16.32
C LYS A 68 -14.94 -0.36 17.34
N ALA A 69 -13.73 -0.86 17.15
CA ALA A 69 -13.11 -1.88 17.98
C ALA A 69 -12.18 -1.29 19.06
N THR A 70 -11.69 -0.06 18.89
CA THR A 70 -10.95 0.71 19.90
C THR A 70 -11.40 2.18 19.90
N PRO A 71 -11.70 2.79 21.06
CA PRO A 71 -12.25 4.15 21.12
C PRO A 71 -11.26 5.25 20.70
N ASN A 72 -9.96 4.97 20.64
CA ASN A 72 -8.93 5.93 20.26
C ASN A 72 -7.97 5.33 19.24
N SER A 73 -7.76 6.03 18.12
CA SER A 73 -6.73 5.69 17.12
C SER A 73 -5.31 6.09 17.55
N LYS A 74 -5.16 6.77 18.69
CA LYS A 74 -3.90 7.38 19.15
C LYS A 74 -3.26 8.23 18.05
N SER A 75 -1.93 8.26 17.95
CA SER A 75 -1.21 9.04 16.93
C SER A 75 -1.13 8.33 15.57
N SER A 76 -2.11 7.49 15.22
CA SER A 76 -2.09 6.69 14.00
C SER A 76 -2.44 7.48 12.75
N PHE A 77 -1.85 7.05 11.64
CA PHE A 77 -2.17 7.51 10.30
C PHE A 77 -3.08 6.49 9.60
N PHE A 78 -4.19 6.95 9.03
CA PHE A 78 -5.03 6.19 8.12
C PHE A 78 -5.22 7.02 6.84
N GLY A 79 -4.84 6.48 5.69
CA GLY A 79 -4.92 7.21 4.43
C GLY A 79 -4.27 6.51 3.25
N THR A 80 -4.24 7.20 2.12
CA THR A 80 -3.47 6.79 0.96
C THR A 80 -1.98 7.02 1.20
N ILE A 81 -1.17 6.34 0.39
CA ILE A 81 0.28 6.43 0.50
C ILE A 81 0.83 7.82 0.19
N ASP A 82 0.29 8.50 -0.83
CA ASP A 82 0.72 9.86 -1.17
C ASP A 82 0.41 10.85 -0.05
N LYS A 83 -0.73 10.66 0.63
CA LYS A 83 -1.09 11.48 1.79
C LYS A 83 -0.11 11.24 2.95
N PHE A 84 0.31 9.98 3.18
CA PHE A 84 1.33 9.67 4.18
C PHE A 84 2.65 10.40 3.85
N TYR A 85 3.12 10.26 2.62
CA TYR A 85 4.34 10.91 2.15
C TYR A 85 4.28 12.42 2.29
N LEU A 86 3.21 13.06 1.84
CA LEU A 86 3.07 14.52 1.95
C LEU A 86 3.04 14.99 3.41
N THR A 87 2.17 14.40 4.23
CA THR A 87 1.85 14.95 5.57
C THR A 87 2.80 14.52 6.67
N GLU A 88 3.38 13.34 6.59
CA GLU A 88 4.24 12.76 7.62
C GLU A 88 5.73 12.84 7.27
N VAL A 89 6.09 13.07 6.00
CA VAL A 89 7.48 13.13 5.52
C VAL A 89 7.80 14.47 4.88
N ILE A 90 7.17 14.80 3.75
CA ILE A 90 7.58 15.93 2.91
C ILE A 90 7.34 17.26 3.63
N TYR A 91 6.10 17.60 3.96
CA TYR A 91 5.78 18.92 4.55
C TYR A 91 6.48 19.17 5.89
N GLN A 92 6.79 18.10 6.64
CA GLN A 92 7.44 18.23 7.95
C GLN A 92 8.95 18.46 7.85
N PHE A 93 9.62 17.85 6.85
CA PHE A 93 11.07 17.73 6.83
C PHE A 93 11.76 18.34 5.61
N ILE A 94 11.06 18.57 4.49
CA ILE A 94 11.68 19.11 3.28
C ILE A 94 12.34 20.47 3.51
N LYS A 95 11.74 21.33 4.35
CA LYS A 95 12.28 22.65 4.70
C LYS A 95 13.64 22.61 5.38
N GLN A 96 13.97 21.51 6.07
CA GLN A 96 15.26 21.32 6.72
C GLN A 96 16.37 21.02 5.70
N LEU A 97 16.01 20.45 4.54
CA LEU A 97 16.95 20.11 3.48
C LEU A 97 17.05 21.24 2.44
N TRP A 98 15.92 21.82 2.05
CA TRP A 98 15.83 22.72 0.90
C TRP A 98 15.46 24.17 1.23
N GLY A 99 15.25 24.50 2.51
CA GLY A 99 14.77 25.82 2.95
C GLY A 99 13.24 25.90 2.98
N GLY A 100 12.70 26.89 3.69
CA GLY A 100 11.26 27.09 3.79
C GLY A 100 10.69 27.76 2.54
N VAL A 101 9.52 27.31 2.10
CA VAL A 101 8.73 27.91 1.01
C VAL A 101 7.29 28.05 1.50
N ASP A 102 6.72 29.22 1.26
CA ASP A 102 5.31 29.50 1.54
C ASP A 102 4.43 28.95 0.40
N ASP A 103 3.21 28.50 0.72
CA ASP A 103 2.19 28.08 -0.25
C ASP A 103 2.58 26.94 -1.21
N LEU A 104 3.04 25.82 -0.62
CA LEU A 104 3.32 24.59 -1.36
C LEU A 104 2.03 23.94 -1.89
N HIS A 105 1.96 23.75 -3.21
CA HIS A 105 0.87 23.06 -3.87
C HIS A 105 1.38 21.92 -4.77
N VAL A 106 0.52 20.93 -4.98
CA VAL A 106 0.84 19.74 -5.77
C VAL A 106 0.23 19.89 -7.16
N VAL A 107 1.05 19.72 -8.19
CA VAL A 107 0.65 19.72 -9.61
C VAL A 107 0.98 18.38 -10.24
N LYS A 108 0.30 18.04 -11.33
CA LYS A 108 0.66 16.87 -12.14
C LYS A 108 1.77 17.22 -13.11
N PHE A 109 2.60 16.24 -13.46
CA PHE A 109 3.68 16.43 -14.43
C PHE A 109 3.18 17.00 -15.77
N ASN A 110 2.01 16.57 -16.24
CA ASN A 110 1.42 17.03 -17.49
C ASN A 110 0.84 18.46 -17.44
N GLU A 111 0.78 19.08 -16.27
CA GLU A 111 0.37 20.47 -16.07
C GLU A 111 1.57 21.45 -16.19
N LEU A 112 2.80 20.94 -16.22
CA LEU A 112 4.02 21.73 -16.43
C LEU A 112 4.18 22.16 -17.88
N ASN A 113 4.99 23.20 -18.14
CA ASN A 113 5.33 23.57 -19.51
C ASN A 113 6.34 22.58 -20.13
N SER A 114 6.42 22.55 -21.46
CA SER A 114 7.26 21.59 -22.19
C SER A 114 8.74 21.63 -21.78
N SER A 115 9.30 22.82 -21.54
CA SER A 115 10.70 22.95 -21.13
C SER A 115 10.96 22.36 -19.73
N GLU A 116 10.02 22.52 -18.80
CA GLU A 116 10.09 21.89 -17.47
C GLU A 116 9.93 20.37 -17.57
N GLN A 117 8.99 19.90 -18.38
CA GLN A 117 8.79 18.46 -18.61
C GLN A 117 10.05 17.79 -19.17
N ASP A 118 10.71 18.41 -20.16
CA ASP A 118 11.93 17.87 -20.77
C ASP A 118 13.06 17.72 -19.75
N ARG A 119 13.29 18.75 -18.91
CA ARG A 119 14.30 18.73 -17.84
C ARG A 119 14.04 17.64 -16.81
N LEU A 120 12.77 17.39 -16.49
CA LEU A 120 12.35 16.49 -15.43
C LEU A 120 12.13 15.04 -15.90
N SER A 121 12.16 14.78 -17.20
CA SER A 121 11.95 13.46 -17.78
C SER A 121 12.88 12.38 -17.18
N ALA A 122 14.11 12.76 -16.82
CA ALA A 122 15.08 11.86 -16.18
C ALA A 122 14.61 11.33 -14.81
N PHE A 123 13.77 12.07 -14.08
CA PHE A 123 13.27 11.69 -12.76
C PHE A 123 12.30 10.49 -12.78
N PHE A 124 11.81 10.10 -13.97
CA PHE A 124 11.02 8.88 -14.13
C PHE A 124 11.86 7.60 -14.09
N ASN A 125 13.18 7.68 -14.21
CA ASN A 125 14.08 6.53 -14.00
C ASN A 125 14.34 6.31 -12.50
N VAL A 126 13.26 6.10 -11.75
CA VAL A 126 13.29 6.06 -10.28
C VAL A 126 14.21 4.98 -9.72
N GLU A 127 14.40 3.86 -10.42
CA GLU A 127 15.27 2.76 -9.99
C GLU A 127 16.74 3.24 -9.91
N SER A 128 17.25 3.82 -10.99
CA SER A 128 18.61 4.39 -11.06
C SER A 128 18.84 5.50 -10.02
N ILE A 129 17.82 6.33 -9.77
CA ILE A 129 17.91 7.42 -8.80
C ILE A 129 17.99 6.88 -7.37
N CYS A 130 17.14 5.90 -7.02
CA CYS A 130 17.11 5.35 -5.67
C CYS A 130 18.42 4.63 -5.31
N GLU A 131 19.10 4.01 -6.27
CA GLU A 131 20.41 3.38 -6.05
C GLU A 131 21.51 4.38 -5.68
N LYS A 132 21.38 5.63 -6.13
CA LYS A 132 22.36 6.71 -5.91
C LYS A 132 21.73 7.89 -5.19
N ILE A 133 20.74 7.63 -4.33
CA ILE A 133 19.85 8.66 -3.78
C ILE A 133 20.60 9.76 -3.03
N ASP A 134 21.74 9.43 -2.41
CA ASP A 134 22.56 10.36 -1.63
C ASP A 134 23.44 11.26 -2.52
N GLU A 135 23.73 10.85 -3.75
CA GLU A 135 24.57 11.57 -4.71
C GLU A 135 23.77 12.22 -5.83
N TYR A 136 22.49 11.86 -5.98
CA TYR A 136 21.66 12.33 -7.09
C TYR A 136 21.34 13.81 -6.96
N ASP A 137 21.52 14.56 -8.06
CA ASP A 137 21.23 15.99 -8.08
C ASP A 137 19.73 16.25 -8.31
N PHE A 138 19.06 16.78 -7.28
CA PHE A 138 17.65 17.17 -7.33
C PHE A 138 17.45 18.63 -7.78
N LYS A 139 18.46 19.28 -8.40
CA LYS A 139 18.41 20.71 -8.79
C LYS A 139 17.11 21.12 -9.50
N ASP A 140 16.69 20.38 -10.53
CA ASP A 140 15.47 20.74 -11.28
C ASP A 140 14.19 20.67 -10.43
N VAL A 141 14.07 19.64 -9.60
CA VAL A 141 12.94 19.49 -8.66
C VAL A 141 13.01 20.57 -7.57
N LYS A 142 14.21 20.92 -7.10
CA LYS A 142 14.44 21.96 -6.10
C LYS A 142 14.11 23.36 -6.63
N GLU A 143 14.38 23.63 -7.92
CA GLU A 143 13.98 24.87 -8.59
C GLU A 143 12.46 25.03 -8.61
N LEU A 144 11.70 23.96 -8.88
CA LEU A 144 10.23 23.99 -8.80
C LEU A 144 9.73 24.10 -7.36
N TYR A 145 10.35 23.38 -6.43
CA TYR A 145 10.05 23.51 -5.01
C TYR A 145 10.18 24.96 -4.54
N ALA A 146 11.24 25.66 -4.95
CA ALA A 146 11.44 27.09 -4.63
C ALA A 146 10.35 28.02 -5.19
N LYS A 147 9.61 27.57 -6.22
CA LYS A 147 8.42 28.25 -6.76
C LYS A 147 7.11 27.82 -6.08
N GLY A 148 7.17 26.99 -5.04
CA GLY A 148 5.99 26.46 -4.33
C GLY A 148 5.38 25.22 -4.97
N ILE A 149 6.06 24.56 -5.92
CA ILE A 149 5.50 23.45 -6.70
C ILE A 149 6.09 22.10 -6.26
N LEU A 150 5.21 21.14 -5.97
CA LEU A 150 5.54 19.72 -5.85
C LEU A 150 4.88 18.93 -6.97
N ILE A 151 5.61 17.98 -7.56
CA ILE A 151 5.09 17.15 -8.66
C ILE A 151 4.55 15.86 -8.07
N LEU A 152 3.27 15.58 -8.34
CA LEU A 152 2.55 14.42 -7.82
C LEU A 152 3.30 13.11 -8.06
N GLU A 153 3.78 12.89 -9.28
CA GLU A 153 4.48 11.68 -9.71
C GLU A 153 5.83 11.48 -8.99
N PHE A 154 6.42 12.55 -8.45
CA PHE A 154 7.71 12.51 -7.75
C PHE A 154 7.59 12.51 -6.23
N ILE A 155 6.37 12.58 -5.68
CA ILE A 155 6.13 12.51 -4.23
C ILE A 155 6.78 11.28 -3.59
N PRO A 156 6.65 10.05 -4.14
CA PRO A 156 7.30 8.88 -3.55
C PRO A 156 8.81 9.01 -3.52
N LEU A 157 9.41 9.46 -4.63
CA LEU A 157 10.86 9.64 -4.74
C LEU A 157 11.38 10.67 -3.75
N LEU A 158 10.65 11.79 -3.61
CA LEU A 158 10.99 12.86 -2.68
C LEU A 158 10.87 12.41 -1.21
N ALA A 159 9.84 11.63 -0.88
CA ALA A 159 9.70 11.05 0.46
C ALA A 159 10.84 10.07 0.77
N PHE A 160 11.25 9.25 -0.21
CA PHE A 160 12.41 8.37 -0.08
C PHE A 160 13.70 9.15 0.15
N TYR A 161 13.99 10.15 -0.69
CA TYR A 161 15.12 11.06 -0.52
C TYR A 161 15.19 11.67 0.89
N ILE A 162 14.06 12.20 1.38
CA ILE A 162 13.96 12.82 2.72
C ILE A 162 14.23 11.80 3.82
N LEU A 163 13.66 10.59 3.75
CA LEU A 163 13.88 9.55 4.75
C LEU A 163 15.34 9.05 4.78
N CYS A 164 16.01 9.00 3.62
CA CYS A 164 17.44 8.68 3.51
C CYS A 164 18.34 9.80 4.06
N ASN A 165 17.95 11.06 3.87
CA ASN A 165 18.82 12.21 4.16
C ASN A 165 18.47 12.99 5.43
N SER A 166 17.35 12.68 6.11
CA SER A 166 16.93 13.38 7.34
C SER A 166 16.87 12.42 8.54
N LEU A 167 17.88 12.53 9.42
CA LEU A 167 17.88 11.84 10.71
C LEU A 167 16.67 12.24 11.58
N SER A 168 16.28 13.51 11.51
CA SER A 168 15.09 14.04 12.20
C SER A 168 13.81 13.34 11.74
N CYS A 169 13.64 13.15 10.41
CA CYS A 169 12.51 12.42 9.86
C CYS A 169 12.45 10.98 10.36
N ARG A 170 13.57 10.25 10.27
CA ARG A 170 13.66 8.86 10.76
C ARG A 170 13.31 8.75 12.24
N ARG A 171 13.83 9.66 13.08
CA ARG A 171 13.54 9.69 14.52
C ARG A 171 12.07 10.00 14.80
N TYR A 172 11.47 10.95 14.08
CA TYR A 172 10.06 11.27 14.21
C TYR A 172 9.19 10.06 13.87
N ILE A 173 9.41 9.45 12.71
CA ILE A 173 8.63 8.30 12.25
C ILE A 173 8.77 7.10 13.21
N THR A 174 9.99 6.73 13.59
CA THR A 174 10.25 5.59 14.50
C THR A 174 9.79 5.83 15.94
N LYS A 175 9.63 7.07 16.38
CA LYS A 175 9.04 7.37 17.70
C LYS A 175 7.52 7.45 17.67
N LYS A 176 6.93 7.97 16.60
CA LYS A 176 5.48 8.09 16.44
C LYS A 176 4.82 6.77 16.05
N TYR A 177 5.46 5.95 15.22
CA TYR A 177 4.84 4.75 14.66
C TYR A 177 5.51 3.47 15.11
N THR A 178 4.72 2.51 15.57
CA THR A 178 5.19 1.17 15.98
C THR A 178 5.07 0.13 14.87
N SER A 179 4.12 0.33 13.95
CA SER A 179 3.88 -0.57 12.84
C SER A 179 3.32 0.12 11.60
N ILE A 180 3.54 -0.48 10.44
CA ILE A 180 2.97 -0.12 9.15
C ILE A 180 2.20 -1.31 8.56
N TYR A 181 1.00 -1.05 8.07
CA TYR A 181 0.12 -1.98 7.36
C TYR A 181 -0.17 -1.41 5.99
N ILE A 182 0.05 -2.20 4.95
CA ILE A 182 -0.31 -1.84 3.58
C ILE A 182 -1.24 -2.92 3.03
N ASP A 183 -2.48 -2.52 2.73
CA ASP A 183 -3.45 -3.34 2.01
C ASP A 183 -3.26 -3.19 0.49
N GLU A 184 -3.69 -4.19 -0.27
CA GLU A 184 -3.54 -4.25 -1.73
C GLU A 184 -2.08 -4.13 -2.22
N TYR A 185 -1.15 -4.79 -1.51
CA TYR A 185 0.29 -4.70 -1.78
C TYR A 185 0.71 -5.31 -3.14
N GLN A 186 -0.16 -6.11 -3.77
CA GLN A 186 0.07 -6.56 -5.15
C GLN A 186 0.16 -5.40 -6.15
N ASP A 187 -0.40 -4.24 -5.78
CA ASP A 187 -0.37 -3.02 -6.58
C ASP A 187 0.67 -2.01 -6.06
N ALA A 188 1.73 -2.47 -5.38
CA ALA A 188 2.82 -1.60 -4.95
C ALA A 188 3.73 -1.18 -6.13
N GLY A 189 4.26 0.05 -6.06
CA GLY A 189 5.31 0.54 -6.94
C GLY A 189 6.72 0.33 -6.35
N PHE A 190 7.76 0.55 -7.16
CA PHE A 190 9.16 0.38 -6.75
C PHE A 190 9.53 1.19 -5.51
N VAL A 191 9.33 2.52 -5.56
CA VAL A 191 9.71 3.41 -4.45
C VAL A 191 8.88 3.14 -3.19
N GLN A 192 7.61 2.76 -3.35
CA GLN A 192 6.77 2.31 -2.24
C GLN A 192 7.34 1.07 -1.57
N HIS A 193 7.81 0.09 -2.34
CA HIS A 193 8.45 -1.10 -1.80
C HIS A 193 9.73 -0.75 -1.03
N LEU A 194 10.59 0.10 -1.59
CA LEU A 194 11.80 0.56 -0.91
C LEU A 194 11.50 1.31 0.39
N LEU A 195 10.50 2.19 0.39
CA LEU A 195 10.08 2.91 1.60
C LEU A 195 9.53 1.96 2.67
N PHE A 196 8.75 0.95 2.28
CA PHE A 196 8.26 -0.07 3.19
C PHE A 196 9.41 -0.88 3.83
N LEU A 197 10.40 -1.28 3.04
CA LEU A 197 11.60 -1.97 3.53
C LEU A 197 12.45 -1.07 4.42
N LEU A 198 12.65 0.20 4.06
CA LEU A 198 13.39 1.15 4.88
C LEU A 198 12.74 1.34 6.26
N LEU A 199 11.40 1.44 6.33
CA LEU A 199 10.70 1.52 7.61
C LEU A 199 10.87 0.23 8.43
N PHE A 200 10.84 -0.93 7.77
CA PHE A 200 11.13 -2.21 8.41
C PHE A 200 12.55 -2.27 8.99
N ASP A 201 13.56 -1.86 8.22
CA ASP A 201 14.97 -1.82 8.65
C ASP A 201 15.20 -0.83 9.80
N LEU A 202 14.37 0.21 9.90
CA LEU A 202 14.35 1.15 11.03
C LEU A 202 13.66 0.59 12.29
N GLY A 203 13.23 -0.68 12.27
CA GLY A 203 12.64 -1.39 13.40
C GLY A 203 11.13 -1.23 13.54
N ILE A 204 10.44 -0.68 12.53
CA ILE A 204 8.98 -0.60 12.52
C ILE A 204 8.44 -1.96 12.07
N LYS A 205 7.50 -2.51 12.83
CA LYS A 205 6.83 -3.75 12.40
C LYS A 205 6.09 -3.53 11.09
N ALA A 206 6.33 -4.37 10.10
CA ALA A 206 5.84 -4.17 8.75
C ALA A 206 4.93 -5.32 8.31
N VAL A 207 3.71 -4.99 7.89
CA VAL A 207 2.67 -5.94 7.48
C VAL A 207 2.20 -5.60 6.07
N ALA A 208 2.48 -6.49 5.12
CA ALA A 208 1.98 -6.39 3.75
C ALA A 208 0.84 -7.38 3.56
N VAL A 209 -0.26 -6.94 2.96
CA VAL A 209 -1.40 -7.81 2.63
C VAL A 209 -1.76 -7.64 1.17
N GLY A 210 -1.98 -8.74 0.46
CA GLY A 210 -2.37 -8.66 -0.94
C GLY A 210 -2.78 -10.00 -1.55
N ASP A 211 -3.11 -9.92 -2.82
CA ASP A 211 -3.56 -11.04 -3.64
C ASP A 211 -2.82 -11.00 -4.96
N VAL A 212 -1.91 -11.95 -5.17
CA VAL A 212 -1.03 -11.98 -6.35
C VAL A 212 -1.84 -12.04 -7.65
N ASP A 213 -3.01 -12.70 -7.62
CA ASP A 213 -3.88 -12.89 -8.79
C ASP A 213 -4.78 -11.66 -9.06
N GLN A 214 -4.78 -10.64 -8.18
CA GLN A 214 -5.59 -9.42 -8.34
C GLN A 214 -4.77 -8.18 -8.73
N SER A 215 -3.51 -8.35 -9.15
CA SER A 215 -2.68 -7.24 -9.65
C SER A 215 -3.20 -6.76 -11.02
N ILE A 216 -3.94 -5.64 -11.04
CA ILE A 216 -4.54 -5.08 -12.27
C ILE A 216 -3.94 -3.73 -12.69
N TYR A 217 -3.04 -3.15 -11.89
CA TYR A 217 -2.47 -1.82 -12.14
C TYR A 217 -1.08 -1.84 -12.80
N LEU A 218 -0.75 -2.89 -13.57
CA LEU A 218 0.54 -3.01 -14.25
C LEU A 218 0.88 -1.80 -15.14
N TYR A 219 -0.14 -1.21 -15.78
CA TYR A 219 -0.01 -0.02 -16.63
C TYR A 219 0.47 1.24 -15.88
N ALA A 220 0.38 1.27 -14.55
CA ALA A 220 0.83 2.37 -13.70
C ALA A 220 2.18 2.08 -13.02
N GLY A 221 2.96 1.12 -13.54
CA GLY A 221 4.27 0.74 -13.00
C GLY A 221 4.21 -0.06 -11.70
N LYS A 222 3.03 -0.60 -11.35
CA LYS A 222 2.80 -1.42 -10.15
C LYS A 222 3.00 -2.89 -10.47
N SER A 223 3.45 -3.67 -9.48
CA SER A 223 3.76 -5.08 -9.72
C SER A 223 3.63 -5.95 -8.47
N SER A 224 3.00 -7.11 -8.65
CA SER A 224 2.96 -8.16 -7.64
C SER A 224 4.33 -8.76 -7.33
N LYS A 225 5.37 -8.47 -8.14
CA LYS A 225 6.77 -8.88 -7.86
C LYS A 225 7.23 -8.45 -6.47
N TYR A 226 6.78 -7.29 -5.99
CA TYR A 226 7.10 -6.77 -4.67
C TYR A 226 6.38 -7.49 -3.55
N LEU A 227 5.15 -7.97 -3.78
CA LEU A 227 4.48 -8.85 -2.83
C LEU A 227 5.18 -10.21 -2.77
N THR A 228 5.55 -10.74 -3.94
CA THR A 228 6.24 -12.04 -4.06
C THR A 228 7.64 -12.00 -3.45
N SER A 229 8.37 -10.88 -3.56
CA SER A 229 9.70 -10.76 -2.94
C SER A 229 9.66 -10.87 -1.41
N LEU A 230 8.58 -10.40 -0.78
CA LEU A 230 8.36 -10.55 0.66
C LEU A 230 8.07 -12.00 1.08
N LEU A 231 7.70 -12.88 0.15
CA LEU A 231 7.49 -14.31 0.44
C LEU A 231 8.80 -15.10 0.51
N ASP A 232 9.91 -14.53 0.02
CA ASP A 232 11.21 -15.19 0.11
C ASP A 232 11.64 -15.33 1.58
N LYS A 233 12.20 -16.49 1.93
CA LYS A 233 12.63 -16.81 3.30
C LYS A 233 13.71 -15.85 3.83
N LYS A 234 14.47 -15.21 2.95
CA LYS A 234 15.54 -14.25 3.29
C LYS A 234 15.03 -12.82 3.47
N SER A 235 13.76 -12.55 3.17
CA SER A 235 13.17 -11.20 3.25
C SER A 235 13.05 -10.68 4.69
N GLY A 236 13.05 -11.58 5.69
CA GLY A 236 12.74 -11.24 7.09
C GLY A 236 11.24 -11.17 7.41
N PHE A 237 10.36 -11.40 6.42
CA PHE A 237 8.91 -11.42 6.61
C PHE A 237 8.41 -12.87 6.73
N THR A 238 7.52 -13.12 7.68
CA THR A 238 6.89 -14.44 7.80
C THR A 238 5.68 -14.54 6.87
N PRO A 239 5.63 -15.55 5.98
CA PRO A 239 4.52 -15.71 5.05
C PRO A 239 3.31 -16.36 5.72
N PHE A 240 2.14 -15.79 5.47
CA PHE A 240 0.84 -16.35 5.81
C PHE A 240 -0.03 -16.44 4.57
N LYS A 241 -0.95 -17.41 4.55
CA LYS A 241 -1.94 -17.58 3.50
C LYS A 241 -3.32 -17.77 4.11
N ILE A 242 -4.30 -17.03 3.62
CA ILE A 242 -5.72 -17.26 3.93
C ILE A 242 -6.47 -17.70 2.66
N THR A 243 -7.10 -18.86 2.73
CA THR A 243 -7.58 -19.61 1.56
C THR A 243 -9.10 -19.74 1.47
N ILE A 244 -9.80 -19.54 2.59
CA ILE A 244 -11.25 -19.70 2.67
C ILE A 244 -11.95 -18.43 2.22
N ASN A 245 -12.78 -18.52 1.18
CA ASN A 245 -13.63 -17.43 0.71
C ASN A 245 -14.95 -17.40 1.50
N HIS A 246 -15.33 -16.22 1.99
CA HIS A 246 -16.57 -16.01 2.75
C HIS A 246 -17.61 -15.13 2.02
N ARG A 247 -17.31 -14.71 0.79
CA ARG A 247 -18.11 -13.76 0.00
C ARG A 247 -18.97 -14.45 -1.05
N SER A 248 -18.45 -15.48 -1.70
CA SER A 248 -19.01 -16.06 -2.91
C SER A 248 -19.42 -17.50 -2.69
N HIS A 249 -20.48 -17.93 -3.39
CA HIS A 249 -20.91 -19.32 -3.41
C HIS A 249 -19.85 -20.24 -4.05
N SER A 250 -19.74 -21.49 -3.61
CA SER A 250 -18.75 -22.47 -4.11
C SER A 250 -18.74 -22.58 -5.63
N SER A 251 -19.90 -22.57 -6.28
CA SER A 251 -19.99 -22.60 -7.76
C SER A 251 -19.33 -21.40 -8.45
N ILE A 252 -19.40 -20.21 -7.85
CA ILE A 252 -18.77 -18.99 -8.39
C ILE A 252 -17.26 -19.08 -8.20
N ILE A 253 -16.82 -19.55 -7.03
CA ILE A 253 -15.40 -19.77 -6.72
C ILE A 253 -14.80 -20.77 -7.71
N ASN A 254 -15.46 -21.92 -7.90
CA ASN A 254 -15.05 -22.96 -8.84
C ASN A 254 -14.86 -22.41 -10.26
N TYR A 255 -15.81 -21.59 -10.73
CA TYR A 255 -15.70 -20.95 -12.05
C TYR A 255 -14.49 -20.00 -12.13
N ALA A 256 -14.31 -19.13 -11.13
CA ALA A 256 -13.19 -18.20 -11.09
C ALA A 256 -11.83 -18.94 -11.00
N SER A 257 -11.73 -19.97 -10.18
CA SER A 257 -10.52 -20.79 -10.05
C SER A 257 -10.17 -21.52 -11.34
N ARG A 258 -11.17 -22.07 -12.05
CA ARG A 258 -10.96 -22.71 -13.36
C ARG A 258 -10.58 -21.73 -14.48
N LEU A 259 -11.03 -20.48 -14.39
CA LEU A 259 -10.61 -19.43 -15.30
C LEU A 259 -9.12 -19.08 -15.13
N LEU A 260 -8.63 -19.06 -13.88
CA LEU A 260 -7.22 -18.79 -13.58
C LEU A 260 -6.32 -20.00 -13.86
N ASN A 261 -6.78 -21.19 -13.50
CA ASN A 261 -6.05 -22.44 -13.71
C ASN A 261 -7.03 -23.59 -13.95
N GLU A 262 -6.97 -24.16 -15.16
CA GLU A 262 -7.83 -25.25 -15.61
C GLU A 262 -7.76 -26.49 -14.70
N LYS A 263 -6.63 -26.70 -14.02
CA LYS A 263 -6.37 -27.83 -13.12
C LYS A 263 -6.77 -27.56 -11.66
N SER A 264 -7.46 -26.46 -11.37
CA SER A 264 -7.87 -26.14 -10.01
C SER A 264 -8.85 -27.17 -9.44
N ASP A 265 -8.59 -27.60 -8.21
CA ASP A 265 -9.51 -28.42 -7.43
C ASP A 265 -10.83 -27.68 -7.22
N LEU A 266 -11.93 -28.43 -7.29
CA LEU A 266 -13.27 -27.87 -7.16
C LEU A 266 -13.78 -28.08 -5.74
N LEU A 267 -14.35 -27.03 -5.17
CA LEU A 267 -15.11 -27.10 -3.94
C LEU A 267 -16.40 -27.89 -4.19
N ILE A 268 -16.81 -28.68 -3.19
CA ILE A 268 -18.12 -29.33 -3.20
C ILE A 268 -19.19 -28.23 -3.28
N THR A 269 -20.14 -28.43 -4.19
CA THR A 269 -21.23 -27.50 -4.44
C THR A 269 -22.49 -28.32 -4.67
N ASP A 270 -23.56 -27.97 -3.97
CA ASP A 270 -24.91 -28.52 -4.10
C ASP A 270 -25.70 -27.87 -5.24
N GLU A 271 -25.33 -26.64 -5.59
CA GLU A 271 -25.98 -25.85 -6.62
C GLU A 271 -24.97 -25.22 -7.59
N ILE A 272 -25.33 -25.08 -8.87
CA ILE A 272 -24.56 -24.32 -9.87
C ILE A 272 -25.23 -22.96 -10.06
N ARG A 273 -24.55 -21.86 -9.69
CA ARG A 273 -25.04 -20.48 -9.84
C ARG A 273 -24.36 -19.68 -10.95
N VAL A 274 -23.60 -20.34 -11.82
CA VAL A 274 -22.90 -19.71 -12.96
C VAL A 274 -23.44 -20.32 -14.24
N TYR A 275 -23.98 -19.47 -15.12
CA TYR A 275 -24.58 -19.90 -16.37
C TYR A 275 -24.04 -19.07 -17.52
N ARG A 276 -23.83 -19.72 -18.66
CA ARG A 276 -23.46 -19.04 -19.91
C ARG A 276 -24.72 -18.53 -20.59
N LYS A 277 -24.79 -17.22 -20.83
CA LYS A 277 -25.79 -16.62 -21.71
C LYS A 277 -25.09 -16.02 -22.92
N LEU A 278 -25.50 -16.46 -24.12
CA LEU A 278 -25.11 -15.81 -25.36
C LEU A 278 -26.07 -14.67 -25.63
N VAL A 279 -25.53 -13.48 -25.90
CA VAL A 279 -26.32 -12.30 -26.24
C VAL A 279 -25.88 -11.88 -27.65
N ASN A 280 -26.84 -11.75 -28.54
CA ASN A 280 -26.61 -11.27 -29.91
C ASN A 280 -26.68 -9.74 -29.93
N GLY A 281 -25.80 -9.13 -30.71
CA GLY A 281 -25.74 -7.68 -30.89
C GLY A 281 -24.41 -7.07 -30.43
N THR A 282 -24.28 -5.77 -30.66
CA THR A 282 -23.10 -4.99 -30.24
C THR A 282 -23.17 -4.63 -28.75
N GLN A 283 -22.04 -4.30 -28.10
CA GLN A 283 -22.04 -3.84 -26.70
C GLN A 283 -23.03 -2.68 -26.46
N ARG A 284 -23.20 -1.78 -27.44
CA ARG A 284 -24.16 -0.66 -27.36
C ARG A 284 -25.61 -1.10 -27.41
N GLU A 285 -25.93 -2.17 -28.15
CA GLU A 285 -27.28 -2.74 -28.22
C GLU A 285 -27.66 -3.47 -26.93
N ILE A 286 -26.66 -4.07 -26.26
CA ILE A 286 -26.84 -4.86 -25.03
C ILE A 286 -26.91 -3.97 -23.78
N ALA A 287 -26.27 -2.80 -23.78
CA ALA A 287 -26.19 -1.90 -22.64
C ALA A 287 -27.41 -0.95 -22.47
N LYS A 288 -28.40 -1.03 -23.36
CA LYS A 288 -29.69 -0.32 -23.24
C LYS A 288 -30.68 -1.13 -22.40
#